data_AF-W1N321-F1
#
_entry.id   AF-W1N321-F1
#
_cell.length_a   1.000
_cell.length_b   1.000
_cell.length_c   1.000
_cell.angle_alpha   90.00
_cell.angle_beta   90.00
_cell.angle_gamma   90.00
#
_symmetry.space_group_name_H-M   'P 1'
#
loop_
_entity.id
_entity.type
_entity.pdbx_description
1 polymer ?
#
loop_
_entity_poly.entity_id
_entity_poly.type
_entity_poly.pdbx_seq_one_letter_code
_entity_poly.pdbx_strand_id
1 'polypeptide(L)'
;MRLSRETRQVHFFRQNGTVLTVPWDSLFLTLGEAKSPLSGTTYDLRVHVLDADGETVRESFSLGYPSLLGNAESINKFWAFLQPYMEAE
;
A
#
# COMPACT_ATOMS: atom_id res chain seq x y z
N MET A 1 -6.42 -7.21 2.25
CA MET A 1 -5.94 -7.32 0.86
C MET A 1 -5.30 -8.68 0.65
N ARG A 2 -5.04 -9.07 -0.58
CA ARG A 2 -4.20 -10.23 -0.92
C ARG A 2 -3.09 -9.79 -1.88
N LEU A 3 -1.87 -10.25 -1.60
CA LEU A 3 -0.73 -10.13 -2.50
C LEU A 3 -0.51 -11.48 -3.17
N SER A 4 -0.52 -11.50 -4.49
CA SER A 4 -0.33 -12.70 -5.30
C SER A 4 1.01 -12.57 -6.03
N ARG A 5 2.08 -13.10 -5.44
CA ARG A 5 3.44 -13.01 -6.02
C ARG A 5 3.55 -13.71 -7.37
N GLU A 6 2.93 -14.87 -7.53
CA GLU A 6 2.98 -15.69 -8.76
C GLU A 6 2.45 -14.93 -9.98
N THR A 7 1.45 -14.08 -9.80
CA THR A 7 0.85 -13.27 -10.87
C THR A 7 1.25 -11.80 -10.79
N ARG A 8 2.07 -11.40 -9.81
CA ARG A 8 2.41 -10.01 -9.47
C ARG A 8 1.19 -9.10 -9.38
N GLN A 9 0.13 -9.55 -8.69
CA GLN A 9 -1.12 -8.80 -8.52
C GLN A 9 -1.42 -8.48 -7.07
N VAL A 10 -2.09 -7.34 -6.86
CA VAL A 10 -2.67 -6.94 -5.58
C VAL A 10 -4.19 -6.93 -5.69
N HIS A 11 -4.84 -7.66 -4.78
CA HIS A 11 -6.29 -7.68 -4.65
C HIS A 11 -6.70 -6.89 -3.41
N PHE A 12 -7.29 -5.72 -3.62
CA PHE A 12 -7.81 -4.86 -2.56
C PHE A 12 -9.32 -5.08 -2.39
N PHE A 13 -9.72 -5.48 -1.18
CA PHE A 13 -11.12 -5.72 -0.81
C PHE A 13 -11.71 -4.40 -0.32
N ARG A 14 -12.62 -3.83 -1.12
CA ARG A 14 -13.29 -2.57 -0.77
C ARG A 14 -14.37 -2.80 0.28
N GLN A 15 -14.68 -1.75 1.05
CA GLN A 15 -15.74 -1.80 2.06
C GLN A 15 -17.13 -2.06 1.46
N ASN A 16 -17.33 -1.72 0.18
CA ASN A 16 -18.58 -2.00 -0.53
C ASN A 16 -18.70 -3.45 -1.04
N GLY A 17 -17.78 -4.35 -0.66
CA GLY A 17 -17.78 -5.76 -1.04
C GLY A 17 -17.18 -6.06 -2.42
N THR A 18 -16.80 -5.06 -3.20
CA THR A 18 -16.11 -5.28 -4.49
C THR A 18 -14.61 -5.51 -4.30
N VAL A 19 -13.97 -6.10 -5.30
CA VAL A 19 -12.51 -6.33 -5.31
C VAL A 19 -11.87 -5.53 -6.43
N LEU A 20 -10.88 -4.71 -6.08
CA LEU A 20 -9.97 -4.12 -7.06
C LEU A 20 -8.77 -5.06 -7.23
N THR A 21 -8.51 -5.48 -8.47
CA THR A 21 -7.28 -6.22 -8.81
C THR A 21 -6.43 -5.34 -9.70
N VAL A 22 -5.18 -5.11 -9.30
CA VAL A 22 -4.23 -4.26 -10.02
C VAL A 22 -2.86 -4.94 -10.09
N PRO A 23 -2.09 -4.73 -11.18
CA PRO A 23 -0.70 -5.15 -11.25
C PRO A 23 0.12 -4.47 -10.14
N TRP A 24 1.05 -5.22 -9.55
CA TRP A 24 2.03 -4.68 -8.59
C TRP A 24 2.83 -3.53 -9.19
N ASP A 25 3.26 -3.71 -10.44
CA ASP A 25 4.14 -2.78 -11.16
C ASP A 25 3.47 -1.46 -11.57
N SER A 26 2.14 -1.37 -11.48
CA SER A 26 1.40 -0.13 -11.78
C SER A 26 1.09 0.70 -10.53
N LEU A 27 1.48 0.25 -9.35
CA LEU A 27 1.16 0.94 -8.11
C LEU A 27 2.09 2.13 -7.88
N PHE A 28 1.51 3.28 -7.52
CA PHE A 28 2.29 4.40 -7.02
C PHE A 28 2.37 4.32 -5.49
N LEU A 29 3.57 4.01 -4.98
CA LEU A 29 3.82 3.78 -3.56
C LEU A 29 4.40 5.03 -2.90
N THR A 30 3.88 5.38 -1.72
CA THR A 30 4.33 6.54 -0.96
C THR A 30 4.26 6.31 0.55
N LEU A 31 4.94 7.16 1.31
CA LEU A 31 4.78 7.24 2.76
C LEU A 31 3.45 7.95 3.07
N GLY A 32 2.49 7.21 3.60
CA GLY A 32 1.27 7.78 4.16
C GLY A 32 1.50 8.27 5.58
N GLU A 33 0.97 9.46 5.90
CA GLU A 33 0.88 9.98 7.26
C GLU A 33 -0.61 10.20 7.61
N ALA A 34 -1.00 9.81 8.81
CA ALA A 34 -2.34 10.08 9.35
C ALA A 34 -2.26 10.50 10.81
N LYS A 35 -2.98 11.56 11.18
CA LYS A 35 -3.07 12.08 12.55
C LYS A 35 -4.42 11.73 13.15
N SER A 36 -4.40 11.16 14.34
CA SER A 36 -5.59 10.82 15.11
C SER A 36 -5.43 11.29 16.56
N PRO A 37 -6.48 11.84 17.19
CA PRO A 37 -6.44 12.22 18.60
C PRO A 37 -6.11 11.07 19.55
N LEU A 38 -6.49 9.83 19.18
CA LEU A 38 -6.34 8.64 20.05
C LEU A 38 -4.99 7.94 19.89
N SER A 39 -4.39 8.01 18.71
CA SER A 39 -3.19 7.23 18.35
C SER A 39 -2.01 8.10 17.93
N GLY A 40 -2.14 9.44 17.98
CA GLY A 40 -1.12 10.37 17.51
C GLY A 40 -0.91 10.28 16.00
N THR A 41 0.33 10.46 15.56
CA THR A 41 0.72 10.31 14.15
C THR A 41 1.03 8.85 13.85
N THR A 42 0.43 8.32 12.80
CA THR A 42 0.66 6.97 12.28
C THR A 42 1.19 7.05 10.86
N TYR A 43 1.96 6.03 10.47
CA TYR A 43 2.57 5.92 9.16
C TYR A 43 2.18 4.62 8.48
N ASP A 44 1.85 4.67 7.20
CA ASP A 44 1.56 3.52 6.37
C ASP A 44 2.35 3.50 5.07
N LEU A 45 2.57 2.30 4.54
CA LEU A 45 2.94 2.17 3.13
C LEU A 45 1.66 2.36 2.31
N ARG A 46 1.51 3.56 1.72
CA ARG A 46 0.31 3.95 0.99
C ARG A 46 0.47 3.66 -0.49
N VAL A 47 -0.61 3.19 -1.09
CA VAL A 47 -0.73 2.97 -2.52
C VAL A 47 -1.77 3.92 -3.09
N HIS A 48 -1.41 4.51 -4.23
CA HIS A 48 -2.31 5.19 -5.13
C HIS A 48 -2.39 4.41 -6.44
N VAL A 49 -3.61 4.10 -6.87
CA VAL A 49 -3.89 3.62 -8.22
C VAL A 49 -4.23 4.84 -9.05
N LEU A 50 -3.38 5.12 -10.02
CA LEU A 50 -3.48 6.29 -10.88
C LEU A 50 -4.32 5.96 -12.11
N ASP A 51 -4.94 6.99 -12.68
CA ASP A 51 -5.57 6.92 -13.98
C ASP A 51 -4.53 6.91 -15.11
N ALA A 52 -4.98 6.79 -16.35
CA ALA A 52 -4.12 6.78 -17.53
C ALA A 52 -3.28 8.06 -17.72
N ASP A 53 -3.69 9.18 -17.11
CA ASP A 53 -2.93 10.44 -17.11
C ASP A 53 -1.70 10.41 -16.18
N GLY A 54 -1.59 9.42 -15.29
CA GLY A 54 -0.50 9.34 -14.31
C GLY A 54 -0.57 10.38 -13.19
N GLU A 55 -1.65 11.15 -13.09
CA GLU A 55 -1.81 12.24 -12.12
C GLU A 55 -3.08 12.06 -11.27
N THR A 56 -4.17 11.62 -11.91
CA THR A 56 -5.46 11.46 -11.24
C THR A 56 -5.49 10.19 -10.40
N VAL A 57 -5.64 10.34 -9.09
CA VAL A 57 -5.79 9.20 -8.17
C VAL A 57 -7.22 8.63 -8.27
N ARG A 58 -7.35 7.37 -8.70
CA ARG A 58 -8.62 6.63 -8.78
C ARG A 58 -8.96 5.92 -7.48
N GLU A 59 -7.95 5.41 -6.77
CA GLU A 59 -8.11 4.68 -5.53
C GLU A 59 -6.88 4.91 -4.64
N SER A 60 -7.10 4.95 -3.31
CA SER A 60 -6.02 4.99 -2.34
C SER A 60 -6.25 3.95 -1.25
N PHE A 61 -5.23 3.18 -0.92
CA PHE A 61 -5.30 2.22 0.17
C PHE A 61 -3.94 1.99 0.82
N SER A 62 -3.94 1.50 2.05
CA SER A 62 -2.73 1.10 2.76
C SER A 62 -2.35 -0.35 2.40
N LEU A 63 -1.07 -0.61 2.12
CA LEU A 63 -0.50 -1.96 2.05
C LEU A 63 -0.17 -2.54 3.43
N GLY A 64 -0.07 -1.69 4.45
CA GLY A 64 0.15 -2.11 5.81
C GLY A 64 0.78 -1.03 6.69
N TYR A 65 0.75 -1.31 7.98
CA TYR A 65 1.41 -0.56 9.04
C TYR A 65 2.47 -1.47 9.66
N PRO A 66 3.74 -1.06 9.77
CA PRO A 66 4.74 -1.85 10.47
C PRO A 66 4.46 -1.94 11.98
N SER A 67 3.86 -0.90 12.58
CA SER A 67 3.45 -0.86 14.00
C SER A 67 2.61 0.38 14.30
N LEU A 68 1.71 0.31 15.29
CA LEU A 68 0.98 1.47 15.82
C LEU A 68 1.89 2.51 16.48
N LEU A 69 3.07 2.10 16.94
CA LEU A 69 4.12 2.97 17.48
C LEU A 69 5.28 3.18 16.49
N GLY A 70 5.10 2.73 15.24
CA GLY A 70 6.10 2.86 14.19
C GLY A 70 6.26 4.32 13.76
N ASN A 71 7.45 4.64 13.26
CA ASN A 71 7.77 5.95 12.68
C ASN A 71 7.93 5.84 11.15
N ALA A 72 8.16 6.97 10.48
CA ALA A 72 8.39 7.02 9.04
C ALA A 72 9.50 6.06 8.57
N GLU A 73 10.60 5.94 9.32
CA GLU A 73 11.71 5.04 8.99
C GLU A 73 11.32 3.55 9.06
N SER A 74 10.33 3.21 9.88
CA SER A 74 9.82 1.84 9.98
C SER A 74 9.16 1.38 8.68
N ILE A 75 8.62 2.31 7.87
CA ILE A 75 8.07 2.00 6.55
C ILE A 75 9.18 1.52 5.60
N ASN A 76 10.39 2.09 5.68
CA ASN A 76 11.51 1.66 4.82
C ASN A 76 11.87 0.19 5.05
N LYS A 77 11.85 -0.26 6.31
CA LYS A 77 12.10 -1.67 6.66
C LYS A 77 10.97 -2.58 6.17
N PHE A 78 9.73 -2.12 6.30
CA PHE A 78 8.57 -2.85 5.78
C PHE A 78 8.64 -3.00 4.25
N TRP A 79 8.99 -1.92 3.55
CA TRP A 79 9.20 -1.93 2.11
C TRP A 79 10.32 -2.88 1.68
N ALA A 80 11.46 -2.85 2.36
CA ALA A 80 12.60 -3.72 2.09
C ALA A 80 12.30 -5.22 2.25
N PHE A 81 11.25 -5.57 3.01
CA PHE A 81 10.74 -6.94 3.09
C PHE A 81 9.70 -7.24 1.99
N LEU A 82 8.79 -6.30 1.75
CA LEU A 82 7.65 -6.51 0.86
C LEU A 82 8.04 -6.53 -0.62
N GLN A 83 8.91 -5.61 -1.03
CA GLN A 83 9.32 -5.46 -2.42
C GLN A 83 9.98 -6.73 -2.95
N PRO A 84 11.02 -7.30 -2.30
CA PRO A 84 11.67 -8.50 -2.81
C PRO A 84 10.73 -9.72 -2.82
N TYR A 85 9.77 -9.79 -1.90
CA TYR A 85 8.77 -10.85 -1.89
C TYR A 85 7.88 -10.83 -3.15
N MET A 86 7.44 -9.64 -3.55
CA MET A 86 6.64 -9.45 -4.77
C MET A 86 7.49 -9.56 -6.05
N GLU A 87 8.79 -9.31 -5.94
CA GLU A 87 9.72 -9.27 -7.07
C GLU A 87 10.55 -10.54 -7.28
N ALA A 88 10.53 -11.47 -6.34
CA ALA A 88 11.27 -12.73 -6.44
C ALA A 88 10.71 -13.67 -7.53
N GLU A 89 11.60 -14.08 -8.44
CA GLU A 89 11.36 -15.12 -9.47
C GLU A 89 10.95 -16.48 -8.88
#